data_AF-A0A328CZK5-F1
#
_entry.id   AF-A0A328CZK5-F1
#
_cell.length_a   1.000
_cell.length_b   1.000
_cell.length_c   1.000
_cell.angle_alpha   90.00
_cell.angle_beta   90.00
_cell.angle_gamma   90.00
#
_symmetry.space_group_name_H-M   'P 1'
#
loop_
_entity.id
_entity.type
_entity.pdbx_description
1 polymer ?
#
loop_
_entity_poly.entity_id
_entity_poly.type
_entity_poly.pdbx_seq_one_letter_code
_entity_poly.pdbx_strand_id
1 'polypeptide(L)'
;MGDGGVNTFELTTLISWSDDLVRLLKDGEDVGVLEQLSDDSHSLQSQCDTDFEEIQRSIEDCEKKVVECKHKTVEANSEASTDAAIDSLQKELEDKLQRENMLREELRVIAGEINGLIREGDSIEDRRKCLKQLERNDSKEEMKLSLFASVTNVIPCLDDQSKTSGYIVQGDKFFDRFCIDPKEMSELEPCNYIWKMINS
;
A
#
# COMPACT_ATOMS: atom_id res chain seq x y z
N MET A 1 -75.86 -112.34 7.80
CA MET A 1 -74.41 -112.60 7.98
C MET A 1 -73.67 -111.81 6.90
N GLY A 2 -72.60 -111.12 7.28
CA GLY A 2 -71.81 -110.19 6.44
C GLY A 2 -72.26 -108.75 6.65
N ASP A 3 -71.41 -107.76 6.92
CA ASP A 3 -69.97 -107.66 6.69
C ASP A 3 -69.41 -106.53 7.60
N GLY A 4 -68.39 -106.85 8.39
CA GLY A 4 -67.68 -105.95 9.31
C GLY A 4 -66.24 -105.66 8.89
N GLY A 5 -65.93 -105.79 7.60
CA GLY A 5 -64.56 -105.84 7.08
C GLY A 5 -63.91 -104.53 6.64
N VAL A 6 -64.59 -103.38 6.67
CA VAL A 6 -64.09 -102.16 5.98
C VAL A 6 -63.33 -101.18 6.88
N ASN A 7 -63.55 -101.16 8.20
CA ASN A 7 -62.80 -100.28 9.13
C ASN A 7 -61.43 -100.84 9.56
N THR A 8 -61.13 -102.10 9.26
CA THR A 8 -59.89 -102.74 9.70
C THR A 8 -58.70 -102.37 8.84
N PHE A 9 -58.89 -102.18 7.53
CA PHE A 9 -57.81 -101.94 6.57
C PHE A 9 -57.16 -100.55 6.70
N GLU A 10 -57.96 -99.49 6.90
CA GLU A 10 -57.47 -98.13 7.20
C GLU A 10 -56.79 -98.05 8.58
N LEU A 11 -57.35 -98.75 9.58
CA LEU A 11 -56.73 -98.83 10.90
C LEU A 11 -55.37 -99.53 10.82
N THR A 12 -55.25 -100.61 10.03
CA THR A 12 -53.99 -101.35 9.89
C THR A 12 -52.92 -100.57 9.13
N THR A 13 -53.29 -99.72 8.18
CA THR A 13 -52.34 -98.84 7.47
C THR A 13 -51.89 -97.69 8.35
N LEU A 14 -52.80 -97.09 9.11
CA LEU A 14 -52.46 -96.07 10.11
C LEU A 14 -51.58 -96.65 11.23
N ILE A 15 -51.88 -97.86 11.70
CA ILE A 15 -51.05 -98.59 12.68
C ILE A 15 -49.68 -98.92 12.08
N SER A 16 -49.59 -99.30 10.80
CA SER A 16 -48.31 -99.52 10.11
C SER A 16 -47.47 -98.25 10.03
N TRP A 17 -48.05 -97.10 9.65
CA TRP A 17 -47.32 -95.83 9.61
C TRP A 17 -46.93 -95.35 11.00
N SER A 18 -47.79 -95.57 12.00
CA SER A 18 -47.49 -95.36 13.41
C SER A 18 -46.32 -96.23 13.87
N ASP A 19 -46.34 -97.51 13.52
CA ASP A 19 -45.29 -98.46 13.88
C ASP A 19 -43.98 -98.12 13.16
N ASP A 20 -44.03 -97.70 11.89
CA ASP A 20 -42.87 -97.25 11.13
C ASP A 20 -42.29 -95.97 11.73
N LEU A 21 -43.12 -95.02 12.15
CA LEU A 21 -42.69 -93.80 12.84
C LEU A 21 -42.11 -94.10 14.23
N VAL A 22 -42.76 -94.98 14.99
CA VAL A 22 -42.26 -95.46 16.30
C VAL A 22 -40.94 -96.22 16.12
N ARG A 23 -40.78 -96.95 15.01
CA ARG A 23 -39.57 -97.72 14.69
C ARG A 23 -38.43 -96.80 14.24
N LEU A 24 -38.73 -95.77 13.46
CA LEU A 24 -37.81 -94.70 13.08
C LEU A 24 -37.33 -93.92 14.31
N LEU A 25 -38.25 -93.59 15.24
CA LEU A 25 -37.92 -92.89 16.49
C LEU A 25 -37.34 -93.81 17.58
N LYS A 26 -37.33 -95.13 17.38
CA LYS A 26 -36.81 -96.12 18.35
C LYS A 26 -35.31 -96.32 18.26
N ASP A 27 -34.71 -96.06 17.11
CA ASP A 27 -33.26 -96.02 16.98
C ASP A 27 -32.79 -94.73 17.68
N GLY A 28 -32.41 -94.85 18.96
CA GLY A 28 -32.10 -93.71 19.84
C GLY A 28 -30.95 -92.81 19.35
N GLU A 29 -30.26 -93.21 18.28
CA GLU A 29 -29.28 -92.41 17.54
C GLU A 29 -29.92 -91.18 16.89
N ASP A 30 -31.11 -91.30 16.29
CA ASP A 30 -31.80 -90.20 15.60
C ASP A 30 -32.35 -89.15 16.59
N VAL A 31 -32.78 -89.60 17.78
CA VAL A 31 -33.22 -88.71 18.86
C VAL A 31 -32.05 -87.90 19.42
N GLY A 32 -30.87 -88.54 19.58
CA GLY A 32 -29.66 -87.85 20.00
C GLY A 32 -29.17 -86.81 18.98
N VAL A 33 -29.28 -87.12 17.67
CA VAL A 33 -28.97 -86.16 16.60
C VAL A 33 -29.93 -84.97 16.64
N LEU A 34 -31.23 -85.18 16.87
CA LEU A 34 -32.22 -84.11 16.99
C LEU A 34 -31.99 -83.21 18.22
N GLU A 35 -31.62 -83.80 19.36
CA GLU A 35 -31.30 -83.05 20.58
C GLU A 35 -30.05 -82.20 20.39
N GLN A 36 -29.01 -82.77 19.76
CA GLN A 36 -27.80 -82.03 19.40
C GLN A 36 -28.08 -80.89 18.41
N LEU A 37 -28.93 -81.12 17.40
CA LEU A 37 -29.30 -80.10 16.41
C LEU A 37 -30.16 -78.98 17.04
N SER A 38 -30.95 -79.31 18.06
CA SER A 38 -31.69 -78.34 18.88
C SER A 38 -30.74 -77.48 19.72
N ASP A 39 -29.76 -78.10 20.39
CA ASP A 39 -28.73 -77.40 21.17
C ASP A 39 -27.86 -76.49 20.28
N ASP A 40 -27.45 -76.99 19.10
CA ASP A 40 -26.71 -76.22 18.11
C ASP A 40 -27.53 -75.02 17.60
N SER A 41 -28.83 -75.21 17.37
CA SER A 41 -29.74 -74.12 16.98
C SER A 41 -29.90 -73.07 18.08
N HIS A 42 -30.02 -73.48 19.34
CA HIS A 42 -30.11 -72.57 20.47
C HIS A 42 -28.80 -71.80 20.70
N SER A 43 -27.67 -72.48 20.56
CA SER A 43 -26.33 -71.88 20.61
C SER A 43 -26.16 -70.84 19.52
N LEU A 44 -26.53 -71.17 18.27
CA LEU A 44 -26.48 -70.25 17.15
C LEU A 44 -27.39 -69.04 17.36
N GLN A 45 -28.61 -69.26 17.88
CA GLN A 45 -29.54 -68.17 18.18
C GLN A 45 -28.97 -67.23 19.24
N SER A 46 -28.42 -67.77 20.34
CA SER A 46 -27.77 -66.97 21.38
C SER A 46 -26.58 -66.16 20.85
N GLN A 47 -25.81 -66.73 19.91
CA GLN A 47 -24.71 -66.03 19.26
C GLN A 47 -25.24 -64.89 18.37
N CYS A 48 -26.26 -65.15 17.55
CA CYS A 48 -26.89 -64.14 16.70
C CYS A 48 -27.47 -62.98 17.52
N ASP A 49 -28.10 -63.25 18.66
CA ASP A 49 -28.63 -62.22 19.56
C ASP A 49 -27.50 -61.36 20.14
N THR A 50 -26.39 -61.99 20.54
CA THR A 50 -25.21 -61.28 21.05
C THR A 50 -24.56 -60.40 19.98
N ASP A 51 -24.38 -60.94 18.77
CA ASP A 51 -23.82 -60.22 17.62
C ASP A 51 -24.72 -59.03 17.25
N PHE A 52 -26.05 -59.23 17.28
CA PHE A 52 -27.03 -58.17 17.02
C PHE A 52 -26.91 -57.02 18.05
N GLU A 53 -26.83 -57.34 19.34
CA GLU A 53 -26.66 -56.34 20.40
C GLU A 53 -25.31 -55.59 20.31
N GLU A 54 -24.24 -56.26 19.88
CA GLU A 54 -22.94 -55.63 19.66
C GLU A 54 -22.98 -54.65 18.47
N ILE A 55 -23.55 -55.09 17.34
CA ILE A 55 -23.72 -54.24 16.15
C ILE A 55 -24.60 -53.04 16.49
N GLN A 56 -25.71 -53.25 17.21
CA GLN A 56 -26.59 -52.16 17.61
C GLN A 56 -25.85 -51.11 18.47
N ARG A 57 -25.08 -51.56 19.47
CA ARG A 57 -24.25 -50.66 20.30
C ARG A 57 -23.21 -49.90 19.47
N SER A 58 -22.60 -50.56 18.48
CA SER A 58 -21.63 -49.93 17.59
C SER A 58 -22.26 -48.85 16.71
N ILE A 59 -23.47 -49.09 16.21
CA ILE A 59 -24.25 -48.11 15.44
C ILE A 59 -24.57 -46.89 16.31
N GLU A 60 -25.08 -47.10 17.53
CA GLU A 60 -25.39 -46.01 18.46
C GLU A 60 -24.16 -45.15 18.80
N ASP A 61 -22.99 -45.77 19.00
CA ASP A 61 -21.73 -45.06 19.23
C ASP A 61 -21.27 -44.27 17.98
N CYS A 62 -21.41 -44.86 16.79
CA CYS A 62 -21.12 -44.17 15.53
C CYS A 62 -22.03 -42.95 15.33
N GLU A 63 -23.33 -43.08 15.58
CA GLU A 63 -24.29 -41.98 15.49
C GLU A 63 -23.93 -40.84 16.44
N LYS A 64 -23.57 -41.17 17.69
CA LYS A 64 -23.12 -40.19 18.68
C LYS A 64 -21.87 -39.45 18.21
N LYS A 65 -20.86 -40.17 17.70
CA LYS A 65 -19.64 -39.57 17.14
C LYS A 65 -19.93 -38.66 15.95
N VAL A 66 -20.87 -39.04 15.08
CA VAL A 66 -21.29 -38.19 13.95
C VAL A 66 -21.93 -36.89 14.44
N VAL A 67 -22.78 -36.94 15.45
CA VAL A 67 -23.40 -35.74 16.04
C VAL A 67 -22.33 -34.83 16.67
N GLU A 68 -21.41 -35.39 17.42
CA GLU A 68 -20.31 -34.65 18.06
C GLU A 68 -19.39 -33.99 17.02
N CYS A 69 -19.04 -34.71 15.95
CA CYS A 69 -18.27 -34.16 14.83
C CYS A 69 -19.01 -33.02 14.14
N LYS A 70 -20.32 -33.18 13.86
CA LYS A 70 -21.15 -32.11 13.27
C LYS A 70 -21.15 -30.86 14.14
N HIS A 71 -21.30 -31.01 15.46
CA HIS A 71 -21.25 -29.89 16.40
C HIS A 71 -19.90 -29.18 16.34
N LYS A 72 -18.80 -29.92 16.44
CA LYS A 72 -17.43 -29.37 16.38
C LYS A 72 -17.16 -28.62 15.07
N THR A 73 -17.67 -29.10 13.94
CA THR A 73 -17.55 -28.39 12.66
C THR A 73 -18.30 -27.06 12.65
N VAL A 74 -19.51 -27.01 13.22
CA VAL A 74 -20.28 -25.76 13.31
C VAL A 74 -19.60 -24.74 14.23
N GLU A 75 -19.11 -25.20 15.38
CA GLU A 75 -18.40 -24.37 16.35
C GLU A 75 -17.10 -23.80 15.76
N ALA A 76 -16.26 -24.64 15.14
CA ALA A 76 -15.03 -24.21 14.48
C ALA A 76 -15.28 -23.22 13.32
N ASN A 77 -16.36 -23.41 12.55
CA ASN A 77 -16.74 -22.46 11.49
C ASN A 77 -17.21 -21.11 12.05
N SER A 78 -17.75 -21.08 13.28
CA SER A 78 -18.16 -19.82 13.94
C SER A 78 -17.01 -19.08 14.62
N GLU A 79 -15.96 -19.80 15.04
CA GLU A 79 -14.74 -19.24 15.64
C GLU A 79 -13.72 -18.76 14.59
N ALA A 80 -13.79 -19.26 13.36
CA ALA A 80 -12.94 -18.82 12.25
C ALA A 80 -13.31 -17.38 11.82
N SER A 81 -12.73 -16.39 12.51
CA SER A 81 -12.65 -14.96 12.16
C SER A 81 -13.96 -14.36 11.63
N THR A 82 -14.68 -13.64 12.48
CA THR A 82 -15.85 -12.87 12.07
C THR A 82 -15.51 -11.97 10.88
N ASP A 83 -16.24 -12.15 9.78
CA ASP A 83 -16.20 -11.34 8.55
C ASP A 83 -16.11 -9.83 8.85
N ALA A 84 -16.76 -9.39 9.93
CA ALA A 84 -16.73 -8.02 10.46
C ALA A 84 -15.33 -7.50 10.86
N ALA A 85 -14.44 -8.34 11.39
CA ALA A 85 -13.08 -7.91 11.74
C ALA A 85 -12.22 -7.68 10.48
N ILE A 86 -12.44 -8.51 9.46
CA ILE A 86 -11.79 -8.37 8.16
C ILE A 86 -12.28 -7.10 7.46
N ASP A 87 -13.60 -6.87 7.44
CA ASP A 87 -14.21 -5.66 6.88
C ASP A 87 -13.69 -4.39 7.59
N SER A 88 -13.57 -4.42 8.92
CA SER A 88 -13.03 -3.31 9.70
C SER A 88 -11.59 -2.99 9.32
N LEU A 89 -10.73 -4.01 9.15
CA LEU A 89 -9.34 -3.82 8.77
C LEU A 89 -9.20 -3.33 7.31
N GLN A 90 -10.04 -3.83 6.40
CA GLN A 90 -10.09 -3.36 5.02
C GLN A 90 -10.47 -1.88 4.94
N LYS A 91 -11.47 -1.47 5.74
CA LYS A 91 -11.86 -0.07 5.83
C LYS A 91 -10.76 0.82 6.41
N GLU A 92 -10.10 0.37 7.48
CA GLU A 92 -8.97 1.12 8.06
C GLU A 92 -7.83 1.28 7.05
N LEU A 93 -7.52 0.23 6.28
CA LEU A 93 -6.50 0.27 5.23
C LEU A 93 -6.83 1.30 4.16
N GLU A 94 -8.08 1.33 3.66
CA GLU A 94 -8.53 2.30 2.67
C GLU A 94 -8.43 3.74 3.20
N ASP A 95 -8.90 3.99 4.43
CA ASP A 95 -8.80 5.30 5.08
C ASP A 95 -7.33 5.75 5.23
N LYS A 96 -6.42 4.82 5.55
CA LYS A 96 -4.99 5.09 5.68
C LYS A 96 -4.37 5.41 4.32
N LEU A 97 -4.70 4.64 3.28
CA LEU A 97 -4.24 4.85 1.92
C LEU A 97 -4.70 6.22 1.39
N GLN A 98 -5.95 6.59 1.64
CA GLN A 98 -6.46 7.91 1.25
C GLN A 98 -5.71 9.05 1.96
N ARG A 99 -5.44 8.94 3.26
CA ARG A 99 -4.64 9.94 3.99
C ARG A 99 -3.21 10.02 3.46
N GLU A 100 -2.57 8.88 3.17
CA GLU A 100 -1.22 8.87 2.59
C GLU A 100 -1.19 9.60 1.24
N ASN A 101 -2.17 9.35 0.38
CA ASN A 101 -2.28 10.02 -0.91
C ASN A 101 -2.44 11.54 -0.77
N MET A 102 -3.25 12.01 0.18
CA MET A 102 -3.40 13.44 0.47
C MET A 102 -2.07 14.07 0.92
N LEU A 103 -1.37 13.42 1.87
CA LEU A 103 -0.06 13.91 2.34
C LEU A 103 0.99 13.93 1.22
N ARG A 104 0.97 12.92 0.34
CA ARG A 104 1.87 12.86 -0.82
C ARG A 104 1.63 14.04 -1.78
N GLU A 105 0.38 14.43 -1.96
CA GLU A 105 0.04 15.58 -2.80
C GLU A 105 0.43 16.91 -2.13
N GLU A 106 0.22 17.06 -0.83
CA GLU A 106 0.71 18.22 -0.07
C GLU A 106 2.24 18.36 -0.17
N LEU A 107 2.97 17.24 -0.02
CA LEU A 107 4.42 17.22 -0.19
C LEU A 107 4.84 17.61 -1.62
N ARG A 108 4.07 17.22 -2.64
CA ARG A 108 4.32 17.61 -4.04
C ARG A 108 4.20 19.12 -4.22
N VAL A 109 3.18 19.74 -3.62
CA VAL A 109 2.96 21.20 -3.67
C VAL A 109 4.10 21.92 -2.95
N ILE A 110 4.42 21.53 -1.72
CA ILE A 110 5.50 22.13 -0.93
C ILE A 110 6.85 22.03 -1.66
N ALA A 111 7.14 20.88 -2.28
CA ALA A 111 8.35 20.72 -3.09
C ALA A 111 8.38 21.68 -4.29
N GLY A 112 7.23 21.91 -4.92
CA GLY A 112 7.08 22.91 -5.99
C GLY A 112 7.38 24.33 -5.50
N GLU A 113 6.84 24.72 -4.35
CA GLU A 113 7.08 26.03 -3.74
C GLU A 113 8.55 26.24 -3.37
N ILE A 114 9.18 25.23 -2.74
CA ILE A 114 10.62 25.26 -2.42
C ILE A 114 11.45 25.47 -3.68
N ASN A 115 11.14 24.74 -4.76
CA ASN A 115 11.85 24.92 -6.03
C ASN A 115 11.64 26.32 -6.63
N GLY A 116 10.46 26.92 -6.46
CA GLY A 116 10.19 28.30 -6.83
C GLY A 116 11.07 29.30 -6.05
N LEU A 117 11.12 29.14 -4.73
CA LEU A 117 11.94 29.98 -3.85
C LEU A 117 13.44 29.85 -4.13
N ILE A 118 13.93 28.64 -4.46
CA ILE A 118 15.32 28.42 -4.85
C ILE A 118 15.64 29.24 -6.12
N ARG A 119 14.78 29.18 -7.14
CA ARG A 119 14.97 29.95 -8.38
C ARG A 119 14.94 31.46 -8.13
N GLU A 120 14.06 31.92 -7.25
CA GLU A 120 14.03 33.33 -6.84
C GLU A 120 15.34 33.72 -6.12
N GLY A 121 15.82 32.86 -5.23
CA GLY A 121 17.11 33.02 -4.55
C GLY A 121 18.27 33.16 -5.52
N ASP A 122 18.34 32.31 -6.54
CA ASP A 122 19.36 32.38 -7.60
C ASP A 122 19.29 33.72 -8.35
N SER A 123 18.09 34.16 -8.73
CA SER A 123 17.87 35.44 -9.42
C SER A 123 18.32 36.64 -8.57
N ILE A 124 18.02 36.62 -7.26
CA ILE A 124 18.44 37.66 -6.32
C ILE A 124 19.96 37.70 -6.19
N GLU A 125 20.61 36.53 -6.11
CA GLU A 125 22.07 36.45 -5.99
C GLU A 125 22.76 36.96 -7.25
N ASP A 126 22.24 36.65 -8.43
CA ASP A 126 22.76 37.18 -9.69
C ASP A 126 22.61 38.70 -9.78
N ARG A 127 21.45 39.24 -9.40
CA ARG A 127 21.24 40.70 -9.31
C ARG A 127 22.23 41.34 -8.33
N ARG A 128 22.49 40.71 -7.18
CA ARG A 128 23.46 41.18 -6.18
C ARG A 128 24.86 41.25 -6.75
N LYS A 129 25.29 40.25 -7.53
CA LYS A 129 26.61 40.27 -8.20
C LYS A 129 26.71 41.40 -9.22
N CYS A 130 25.67 41.61 -10.04
CA CYS A 130 25.63 42.71 -10.99
C CYS A 130 25.76 44.08 -10.31
N LEU A 131 25.02 44.31 -9.21
CA LEU A 131 25.11 45.56 -8.45
C LEU A 131 26.50 45.79 -7.86
N LYS A 132 27.13 44.76 -7.27
CA LYS A 132 28.52 44.86 -6.77
C LYS A 132 29.51 45.21 -7.87
N GLN A 133 29.29 44.73 -9.09
CA GLN A 133 30.16 45.06 -10.21
C GLN A 133 29.96 46.50 -10.69
N LEU A 134 28.71 46.96 -10.72
CA LEU A 134 28.37 48.35 -11.06
C LEU A 134 28.99 49.32 -10.06
N GLU A 135 28.79 49.10 -8.76
CA GLU A 135 29.37 49.94 -7.69
C GLU A 135 30.90 50.06 -7.77
N ARG A 136 31.59 48.96 -8.11
CA ARG A 136 33.03 48.98 -8.33
C ARG A 136 33.44 49.77 -9.56
N ASN A 137 32.64 49.74 -10.62
CA ASN A 137 32.90 50.50 -11.82
C ASN A 137 32.66 51.99 -11.57
N ASP A 138 31.55 52.34 -10.91
CA ASP A 138 31.22 53.72 -10.51
C ASP A 138 32.34 54.31 -9.64
N SER A 139 32.81 53.56 -8.64
CA SER A 139 33.93 53.98 -7.79
C SER A 139 35.22 54.25 -8.58
N LYS A 140 35.48 53.48 -9.65
CA LYS A 140 36.65 53.70 -10.52
C LYS A 140 36.48 54.94 -11.38
N GLU A 141 35.27 55.18 -11.87
CA GLU A 141 34.94 56.37 -12.65
C GLU A 141 35.04 57.63 -11.79
N GLU A 142 34.50 57.62 -10.57
CA GLU A 142 34.65 58.70 -9.60
C GLU A 142 36.12 58.98 -9.27
N MET A 143 36.93 57.94 -9.01
CA MET A 143 38.36 58.10 -8.76
C MET A 143 39.09 58.72 -9.97
N LYS A 144 38.72 58.31 -11.19
CA LYS A 144 39.28 58.87 -12.42
C LYS A 144 38.90 60.35 -12.59
N LEU A 145 37.64 60.70 -12.35
CA LEU A 145 37.16 62.08 -12.41
C LEU A 145 37.83 62.95 -11.34
N SER A 146 37.97 62.44 -10.12
CA SER A 146 38.67 63.11 -9.02
C SER A 146 40.14 63.36 -9.35
N LEU A 147 40.83 62.37 -9.94
CA LEU A 147 42.19 62.54 -10.43
C LEU A 147 42.27 63.68 -11.45
N PHE A 148 41.39 63.70 -12.46
CA PHE A 148 41.38 64.79 -13.44
C PHE A 148 41.08 66.15 -12.81
N ALA A 149 40.11 66.22 -11.90
CA ALA A 149 39.79 67.45 -11.18
C ALA A 149 40.99 67.94 -10.37
N SER A 150 41.75 67.07 -9.70
CA SER A 150 42.93 67.47 -8.92
C SER A 150 44.09 68.00 -9.77
N VAL A 151 44.24 67.48 -11.00
CA VAL A 151 45.32 67.91 -11.91
C VAL A 151 44.96 69.20 -12.64
N THR A 152 43.69 69.33 -13.05
CA THR A 152 43.25 70.43 -13.90
C THR A 152 42.60 71.57 -13.13
N ASN A 153 42.08 71.29 -11.93
CA ASN A 153 41.15 72.15 -11.18
C ASN A 153 39.96 72.65 -12.02
N VAL A 154 39.53 71.84 -13.00
CA VAL A 154 38.40 72.17 -13.87
C VAL A 154 37.13 71.46 -13.40
N ILE A 155 36.04 72.22 -13.34
CA ILE A 155 34.68 71.70 -13.16
C ILE A 155 33.93 71.90 -14.49
N PRO A 156 33.68 70.83 -15.26
CA PRO A 156 32.94 70.95 -16.51
C PRO A 156 31.47 71.27 -16.25
N CYS A 157 30.86 72.07 -17.12
CA CYS A 157 29.43 72.32 -17.13
C CYS A 157 28.76 71.29 -18.05
N LEU A 158 27.74 70.59 -17.54
CA LEU A 158 27.08 69.47 -18.23
C LEU A 158 25.76 69.87 -18.91
N ASP A 159 25.39 71.15 -18.86
CA ASP A 159 24.08 71.63 -19.30
C ASP A 159 23.93 71.64 -20.84
N ASP A 160 25.03 71.88 -21.57
CA ASP A 160 25.04 71.95 -23.03
C ASP A 160 26.07 70.97 -23.62
N GLN A 161 25.58 69.88 -24.21
CA GLN A 161 26.43 68.86 -24.85
C GLN A 161 27.00 69.31 -26.20
N SER A 162 26.51 70.42 -26.77
CA SER A 162 26.99 70.94 -28.04
C SER A 162 28.27 71.78 -27.92
N LYS A 163 28.65 72.17 -26.69
CA LYS A 163 29.81 73.02 -26.40
C LYS A 163 30.64 72.46 -25.26
N THR A 164 31.94 72.71 -25.29
CA THR A 164 32.81 72.39 -24.15
C THR A 164 32.91 73.61 -23.26
N SER A 165 32.26 73.56 -22.10
CA SER A 165 32.25 74.68 -21.15
C SER A 165 32.52 74.22 -19.72
N GLY A 166 32.98 75.12 -18.87
CA GLY A 166 33.34 74.80 -17.50
C GLY A 166 34.00 75.95 -16.76
N TYR A 167 34.43 75.67 -15.54
CA TYR A 167 35.06 76.63 -14.64
C TYR A 167 36.42 76.11 -14.20
N ILE A 168 37.40 77.02 -14.09
CA ILE A 168 38.68 76.76 -13.44
C ILE A 168 38.59 77.26 -12.01
N VAL A 169 38.95 76.39 -11.07
CA VAL A 169 38.91 76.65 -9.63
C VAL A 169 40.34 76.86 -9.13
N GLN A 170 40.57 77.86 -8.28
CA GLN A 170 41.85 78.07 -7.62
C GLN A 170 41.62 78.24 -6.12
N GLY A 171 41.99 77.23 -5.33
CA GLY A 171 41.61 77.16 -3.91
C GLY A 171 40.09 76.98 -3.76
N ASP A 172 39.44 77.88 -3.02
CA ASP A 172 37.99 77.79 -2.70
C ASP A 172 37.15 78.78 -3.55
N LYS A 173 37.69 79.29 -4.66
CA LYS A 173 37.06 80.30 -5.51
C LYS A 173 37.07 79.89 -6.98
N PHE A 174 35.95 80.12 -7.66
CA PHE A 174 35.85 80.04 -9.12
C PHE A 174 36.59 81.24 -9.72
N PHE A 175 37.60 80.96 -10.54
CA PHE A 175 38.49 81.97 -11.09
C PHE A 175 38.02 82.40 -12.48
N ASP A 176 38.02 81.47 -13.43
CA ASP A 176 37.68 81.74 -14.83
C ASP A 176 36.68 80.73 -15.40
N ARG A 177 35.78 81.21 -16.26
CA ARG A 177 34.84 80.37 -17.02
C ARG A 177 35.30 80.30 -18.47
N PHE A 178 35.29 79.10 -19.05
CA PHE A 178 35.51 78.89 -20.48
C PHE A 178 34.27 78.34 -21.17
N CYS A 179 34.12 78.66 -22.45
CA CYS A 179 33.10 78.08 -23.33
C CYS A 179 33.70 78.01 -24.74
N ILE A 180 33.73 76.82 -25.31
CA ILE A 180 34.35 76.54 -26.60
C ILE A 180 33.34 75.83 -27.48
N ASP A 181 33.05 76.42 -28.63
CA ASP A 181 32.22 75.80 -29.66
C ASP A 181 33.09 74.88 -30.54
N PRO A 182 32.67 73.61 -30.80
CA PRO A 182 33.45 72.67 -31.62
C PRO A 182 33.67 73.13 -33.07
N LYS A 183 32.93 74.14 -33.54
CA LYS A 183 33.05 74.73 -34.88
C LYS A 183 34.09 75.85 -34.97
N GLU A 184 34.50 76.39 -33.83
CA GLU A 184 35.40 77.55 -33.77
C GLU A 184 36.88 77.14 -33.74
N MET A 185 37.19 75.91 -33.34
CA MET A 185 38.56 75.43 -33.15
C MET A 185 38.74 74.01 -33.71
N SER A 186 39.95 73.67 -34.14
CA SER A 186 40.31 72.31 -34.59
C SER A 186 40.50 71.35 -33.40
N GLU A 187 40.56 70.04 -33.63
CA GLU A 187 40.46 68.99 -32.60
C GLU A 187 41.44 69.07 -31.41
N LEU A 188 42.55 69.80 -31.50
CA LEU A 188 43.56 69.92 -30.43
C LEU A 188 43.72 71.33 -29.84
N GLU A 189 43.23 72.35 -30.53
CA GLU A 189 43.32 73.75 -30.08
C GLU A 189 42.55 74.00 -28.75
N PRO A 190 41.36 73.42 -28.52
CA PRO A 190 40.65 73.54 -27.25
C PRO A 190 41.47 73.03 -26.05
N CYS A 191 42.18 71.91 -26.21
CA CYS A 191 43.00 71.35 -25.15
C CYS A 191 44.18 72.27 -24.81
N ASN A 192 44.88 72.78 -25.83
CA ASN A 192 46.00 73.72 -25.63
C ASN A 192 45.54 75.02 -24.97
N TYR A 193 44.37 75.54 -25.38
CA TYR A 193 43.77 76.73 -24.81
C TYR A 193 43.44 76.55 -23.32
N ILE A 194 42.77 75.44 -22.97
CA ILE A 194 42.44 75.12 -21.57
C ILE A 194 43.71 74.91 -20.74
N TRP A 195 44.71 74.17 -21.24
CA TRP A 195 45.98 73.97 -20.53
C TRP A 195 46.76 75.26 -20.28
N LYS A 196 46.68 76.24 -21.20
CA LYS A 196 47.27 77.57 -20.96
C LYS A 196 46.55 78.30 -19.83
N MET A 197 45.22 78.25 -19.78
CA MET A 197 44.45 78.88 -18.69
C MET A 197 44.72 78.23 -17.33
N ILE A 198 44.90 76.91 -17.26
CA ILE A 198 45.22 76.20 -16.02
C ILE A 198 46.60 76.60 -15.47
N ASN A 199 47.58 76.82 -16.35
CA ASN A 199 48.97 77.15 -15.97
C ASN A 199 49.27 78.67 -15.93
N SER A 200 48.26 79.52 -16.13
CA SER A 200 48.40 80.98 -16.04
C SER A 200 48.37 81.46 -14.59
#